data_AF-E4RTY0-F1
#
_entry.id   AF-E4RTY0-F1
#
_cell.length_a   1.000
_cell.length_b   1.000
_cell.length_c   1.000
_cell.angle_alpha   90.00
_cell.angle_beta   90.00
_cell.angle_gamma   90.00
#
_symmetry.space_group_name_H-M   'P 1'
#
loop_
_entity.id
_entity.type
_entity.pdbx_description
1 polymer ?
#
loop_
_entity_poly.entity_id
_entity_poly.type
_entity_poly.pdbx_seq_one_letter_code
_entity_poly.pdbx_strand_id
1 'polypeptide(L)'
;MDVIKKYITESVVDHLSQQLSEEKGSVRKGLELGVNIFLAFVIKFDKGPKNILSVLNDGGHSGELLKNLDNFTASREKSRLLETIGQNIVNYFIGDKLASITDKLAQFLSVKESSASSLLNVSAPVVLGFLGKTVREENLSATQLKDYLQGISDQVVGNLPLNLQSALNLPSYKRSTVGATTHQKAVKELNQKKENWSFIWPWILLVFVGVMIYYFSRIKEVAEKNTVATVKSPTFELQQEEVPVLEDTVEEAPKVEEKKEVVKKVEPEKRQEDTSKKEEKKKPEIPAGFQAVPPYAFAHESAEITQEQYLVDLLQNLMTQSDKKIVLSPLKGSGSIGLDRAYAIRDFLIDKGVGWERINIEQVRSGYTDSGVVLRYQ
;
A
#
# COMPACT_ATOMS: atom_id res chain seq x y z
N MET A 1 -10.89 10.79 2.12
CA MET A 1 -9.93 11.00 1.00
C MET A 1 -8.69 11.77 1.41
N ASP A 2 -8.81 12.86 2.16
CA ASP A 2 -7.67 13.70 2.55
C ASP A 2 -6.60 12.96 3.37
N VAL A 3 -6.96 11.85 4.02
CA VAL A 3 -6.01 11.05 4.81
C VAL A 3 -4.98 10.33 3.94
N ILE A 4 -5.39 9.75 2.79
CA ILE A 4 -4.44 9.06 1.89
C ILE A 4 -3.50 10.07 1.24
N LYS A 5 -4.02 11.27 0.92
CA LYS A 5 -3.23 12.36 0.33
C LYS A 5 -2.07 12.81 1.22
N LYS A 6 -2.16 12.63 2.55
CA LYS A 6 -1.06 12.95 3.48
C LYS A 6 0.21 12.12 3.25
N TYR A 7 0.09 10.95 2.63
CA TYR A 7 1.24 10.12 2.27
C TYR A 7 1.89 10.57 0.95
N ILE A 8 1.19 11.38 0.14
CA ILE A 8 1.75 12.00 -1.07
C ILE A 8 2.42 13.32 -0.63
N THR A 9 3.63 13.19 -0.11
CA THR A 9 4.46 14.31 0.35
C THR A 9 5.03 15.11 -0.83
N GLU A 10 5.54 16.32 -0.56
CA GLU A 10 6.28 17.11 -1.56
C GLU A 10 7.48 16.33 -2.13
N SER A 11 8.21 15.61 -1.28
CA SER A 11 9.37 14.80 -1.67
C SER A 11 8.99 13.65 -2.61
N VAL A 12 7.91 12.92 -2.34
CA VAL A 12 7.39 11.89 -3.26
C VAL A 12 7.09 12.49 -4.63
N VAL A 13 6.41 13.65 -4.66
CA VAL A 13 6.07 14.35 -5.92
C VAL A 13 7.33 14.79 -6.65
N ASP A 14 8.31 15.32 -5.94
CA ASP A 14 9.58 15.79 -6.50
C ASP A 14 10.39 14.67 -7.13
N HIS A 15 10.53 13.54 -6.43
CA HIS A 15 11.25 12.37 -6.93
C HIS A 15 10.59 11.82 -8.20
N LEU A 16 9.26 11.66 -8.19
CA LEU A 16 8.52 11.13 -9.33
C LEU A 16 8.52 12.10 -10.52
N SER A 17 8.41 13.41 -10.27
CA SER A 17 8.55 14.44 -11.31
C SER A 17 9.90 14.36 -12.02
N GLN A 18 10.99 14.22 -11.28
CA GLN A 18 12.32 14.05 -11.85
C GLN A 18 12.45 12.72 -12.61
N GLN A 19 11.93 11.62 -12.06
CA GLN A 19 12.03 10.30 -12.67
C GLN A 19 11.24 10.19 -13.98
N LEU A 20 10.04 10.77 -14.02
CA LEU A 20 9.13 10.73 -15.17
C LEU A 20 9.39 11.87 -16.17
N SER A 21 10.15 12.89 -15.76
CA SER A 21 10.35 14.12 -16.55
C SER A 21 9.02 14.80 -16.88
N GLU A 22 8.19 14.97 -15.86
CA GLU A 22 6.86 15.60 -15.91
C GLU A 22 6.75 16.73 -14.88
N GLU A 23 5.80 17.64 -15.06
CA GLU A 23 5.58 18.77 -14.15
C GLU A 23 5.01 18.33 -12.79
N LYS A 24 5.47 18.94 -11.68
CA LYS A 24 5.12 18.54 -10.31
C LYS A 24 3.60 18.60 -10.05
N GLY A 25 2.92 19.62 -10.56
CA GLY A 25 1.47 19.77 -10.50
C GLY A 25 0.75 18.60 -11.19
N SER A 26 1.14 18.25 -12.41
CA SER A 26 0.61 17.08 -13.13
C SER A 26 0.88 15.77 -12.39
N VAL A 27 2.08 15.58 -11.83
CA VAL A 27 2.43 14.39 -11.04
C VAL A 27 1.57 14.26 -9.79
N ARG A 28 1.46 15.33 -9.00
CA ARG A 28 0.62 15.36 -7.80
C ARG A 28 -0.83 15.04 -8.14
N LYS A 29 -1.38 15.74 -9.13
CA LYS A 29 -2.75 15.54 -9.57
C LYS A 29 -2.96 14.12 -10.09
N GLY A 30 -1.95 13.55 -10.76
CA GLY A 30 -1.97 12.18 -11.24
C GLY A 30 -1.94 11.14 -10.12
N LEU A 31 -1.17 11.36 -9.05
CA LEU A 31 -1.20 10.49 -7.86
C LEU A 31 -2.54 10.59 -7.13
N GLU A 32 -3.09 11.80 -6.96
CA GLU A 32 -4.41 11.98 -6.33
C GLU A 32 -5.52 11.31 -7.13
N LEU A 33 -5.50 11.46 -8.46
CA LEU A 33 -6.45 10.78 -9.33
C LEU A 33 -6.21 9.27 -9.36
N GLY A 34 -4.95 8.82 -9.37
CA GLY A 34 -4.59 7.41 -9.33
C GLY A 34 -5.12 6.74 -8.06
N VAL A 35 -5.00 7.38 -6.91
CA VAL A 35 -5.60 6.95 -5.64
C VAL A 35 -7.12 6.82 -5.78
N ASN A 36 -7.80 7.84 -6.33
CA ASN A 36 -9.26 7.81 -6.50
C ASN A 36 -9.70 6.71 -7.47
N ILE A 37 -9.02 6.58 -8.62
CA ILE A 37 -9.30 5.57 -9.65
C ILE A 37 -9.15 4.18 -9.04
N PHE A 38 -8.02 3.91 -8.41
CA PHE A 38 -7.74 2.59 -7.87
C PHE A 38 -8.69 2.25 -6.71
N LEU A 39 -8.99 3.22 -5.83
CA LEU A 39 -9.99 3.01 -4.78
C LEU A 39 -11.39 2.70 -5.35
N ALA A 40 -11.78 3.33 -6.46
CA ALA A 40 -13.04 3.00 -7.14
C ALA A 40 -13.06 1.54 -7.65
N PHE A 41 -11.92 1.00 -8.08
CA PHE A 41 -11.81 -0.42 -8.42
C PHE A 41 -11.85 -1.33 -7.21
N VAL A 42 -11.19 -0.95 -6.12
CA VAL A 42 -11.23 -1.69 -4.86
C VAL A 42 -12.66 -1.78 -4.32
N ILE A 43 -13.43 -0.70 -4.37
CA ILE A 43 -14.84 -0.68 -3.95
C ILE A 43 -15.70 -1.65 -4.78
N LYS A 44 -15.41 -1.76 -6.08
CA LYS A 44 -16.09 -2.67 -7.00
C LYS A 44 -15.51 -4.08 -7.02
N PHE A 45 -14.43 -4.32 -6.29
CA PHE A 45 -13.69 -5.55 -6.39
C PHE A 45 -14.51 -6.69 -5.76
N ASP A 46 -15.05 -7.53 -6.63
CA ASP A 46 -15.82 -8.72 -6.26
C ASP A 46 -15.41 -9.87 -7.19
N LYS A 47 -14.42 -10.65 -6.76
CA LYS A 47 -13.94 -11.84 -7.48
C LYS A 47 -14.43 -13.13 -6.79
N GLY A 48 -15.69 -13.16 -6.37
CA GLY A 48 -16.31 -14.34 -5.77
C GLY A 48 -15.78 -14.61 -4.36
N PRO A 49 -15.20 -15.78 -4.04
CA PRO A 49 -14.76 -16.11 -2.68
C PRO A 49 -13.58 -15.25 -2.19
N LYS A 50 -12.81 -14.63 -3.12
CA LYS A 50 -11.72 -13.70 -2.79
C LYS A 50 -12.29 -12.28 -2.72
N ASN A 51 -12.36 -11.73 -1.51
CA ASN A 51 -12.80 -10.37 -1.26
C ASN A 51 -11.59 -9.45 -1.02
N ILE A 52 -11.81 -8.14 -0.92
CA ILE A 52 -10.72 -7.20 -0.63
C ILE A 52 -10.01 -7.52 0.70
N LEU A 53 -10.72 -8.05 1.70
CA LEU A 53 -10.10 -8.40 2.98
C LEU A 53 -9.07 -9.53 2.84
N SER A 54 -9.33 -10.55 2.01
CA SER A 54 -8.35 -11.61 1.75
C SER A 54 -7.10 -11.03 1.08
N VAL A 55 -7.27 -10.17 0.08
CA VAL A 55 -6.13 -9.50 -0.58
C VAL A 55 -5.29 -8.69 0.42
N LEU A 56 -5.92 -7.97 1.35
CA LEU A 56 -5.21 -7.18 2.37
C LEU A 56 -4.50 -8.06 3.42
N ASN A 57 -4.95 -9.31 3.59
CA ASN A 57 -4.39 -10.31 4.50
C ASN A 57 -3.31 -11.18 3.85
N ASP A 58 -3.23 -11.26 2.52
CA ASP A 58 -2.24 -12.03 1.74
C ASP A 58 -0.78 -11.52 1.86
N GLY A 59 -0.50 -10.64 2.83
CA GLY A 59 0.82 -10.06 3.09
C GLY A 59 1.13 -8.80 2.28
N GLY A 60 2.20 -8.07 2.63
CA GLY A 60 2.70 -6.92 1.85
C GLY A 60 1.87 -5.62 1.88
N HIS A 61 0.73 -5.60 2.57
CA HIS A 61 -0.17 -4.44 2.65
C HIS A 61 -0.32 -3.87 4.08
N SER A 62 0.67 -4.09 4.95
CA SER A 62 0.67 -3.64 6.37
C SER A 62 0.77 -2.14 6.60
N GLY A 63 1.01 -1.37 5.53
CA GLY A 63 1.22 0.08 5.62
C GLY A 63 2.67 0.48 5.91
N GLU A 64 3.61 -0.46 5.99
CA GLU A 64 5.05 -0.16 6.10
C GLU A 64 5.57 0.67 4.92
N LEU A 65 5.06 0.40 3.71
CA LEU A 65 5.32 1.21 2.53
C LEU A 65 4.96 2.68 2.76
N LEU A 66 3.82 2.96 3.40
CA LEU A 66 3.33 4.32 3.60
C LEU A 66 4.27 5.16 4.48
N LYS A 67 4.89 4.53 5.47
CA LYS A 67 5.88 5.17 6.37
C LYS A 67 7.20 5.48 5.66
N ASN A 68 7.48 4.76 4.57
CA ASN A 68 8.76 4.79 3.86
C ASN A 68 8.63 5.24 2.40
N LEU A 69 7.48 5.79 1.99
CA LEU A 69 7.20 6.08 0.58
C LEU A 69 8.21 7.06 -0.03
N ASP A 70 8.66 8.04 0.78
CA ASP A 70 9.77 8.94 0.42
C ASP A 70 11.04 8.17 0.05
N ASN A 71 11.43 7.19 0.88
CA ASN A 71 12.63 6.38 0.68
C ASN A 71 12.51 5.44 -0.54
N PHE A 72 11.31 4.91 -0.80
CA PHE A 72 11.05 4.09 -1.97
C PHE A 72 11.09 4.89 -3.27
N THR A 73 10.60 6.13 -3.26
CA THR A 73 10.59 6.99 -4.44
C THR A 73 11.93 7.67 -4.70
N ALA A 74 12.73 7.92 -3.65
CA ALA A 74 14.05 8.55 -3.76
C ALA A 74 15.04 7.72 -4.60
N SER A 75 14.99 6.39 -4.50
CA SER A 75 15.83 5.50 -5.29
C SER A 75 15.10 5.04 -6.55
N ARG A 76 15.74 5.20 -7.72
CA ARG A 76 15.20 4.74 -9.01
C ARG A 76 14.98 3.22 -9.05
N GLU A 77 15.83 2.45 -8.38
CA GLU A 77 15.68 0.99 -8.29
C GLU A 77 14.45 0.62 -7.45
N LYS A 78 14.31 1.21 -6.26
CA LYS A 78 13.16 0.96 -5.38
C LYS A 78 11.84 1.48 -5.98
N SER A 79 11.89 2.62 -6.68
CA SER A 79 10.75 3.19 -7.41
C SER A 79 10.29 2.25 -8.53
N ARG A 80 11.22 1.66 -9.29
CA ARG A 80 10.89 0.65 -10.31
C ARG A 80 10.31 -0.64 -9.72
N LEU A 81 10.82 -1.10 -8.59
CA LEU A 81 10.24 -2.23 -7.88
C LEU A 81 8.81 -1.91 -7.43
N LEU A 82 8.59 -0.73 -6.84
CA LEU A 82 7.28 -0.26 -6.44
C LEU A 82 6.31 -0.16 -7.63
N GLU A 83 6.78 0.35 -8.76
CA GLU A 83 6.03 0.42 -10.02
C GLU A 83 5.68 -0.98 -10.54
N THR A 84 6.61 -1.95 -10.48
CA THR A 84 6.38 -3.33 -10.93
C THR A 84 5.32 -4.02 -10.07
N ILE A 85 5.42 -3.88 -8.74
CA ILE A 85 4.42 -4.36 -7.78
C ILE A 85 3.08 -3.71 -8.09
N GLY A 86 3.08 -2.38 -8.28
CA GLY A 86 1.94 -1.59 -8.67
C GLY A 86 1.27 -2.08 -9.95
N GLN A 87 2.06 -2.37 -10.98
CA GLN A 87 1.60 -2.88 -12.27
C GLN A 87 0.85 -4.21 -12.10
N ASN A 88 1.39 -5.13 -11.30
CA ASN A 88 0.73 -6.41 -11.01
C ASN A 88 -0.59 -6.20 -10.27
N ILE A 89 -0.60 -5.30 -9.29
CA ILE A 89 -1.82 -4.94 -8.55
C ILE A 89 -2.86 -4.34 -9.50
N VAL A 90 -2.53 -3.31 -10.29
CA VAL A 90 -3.52 -2.69 -11.18
C VAL A 90 -4.00 -3.68 -12.24
N ASN A 91 -3.13 -4.54 -12.78
CA ASN A 91 -3.55 -5.60 -13.70
C ASN A 91 -4.56 -6.55 -13.05
N TYR A 92 -4.31 -6.94 -11.79
CA TYR A 92 -5.21 -7.81 -11.05
C TYR A 92 -6.58 -7.17 -10.76
N PHE A 93 -6.62 -5.88 -10.38
CA PHE A 93 -7.86 -5.18 -10.01
C PHE A 93 -8.62 -4.61 -11.21
N ILE A 94 -7.91 -4.07 -12.20
CA ILE A 94 -8.47 -3.29 -13.31
C ILE A 94 -8.61 -4.15 -14.57
N GLY A 95 -7.64 -5.03 -14.85
CA GLY A 95 -7.62 -5.91 -16.02
C GLY A 95 -7.67 -5.15 -17.35
N ASP A 96 -8.53 -5.60 -18.26
CA ASP A 96 -8.61 -5.12 -19.65
C ASP A 96 -8.89 -3.62 -19.80
N LYS A 97 -9.41 -2.97 -18.75
CA LYS A 97 -9.72 -1.54 -18.77
C LYS A 97 -8.50 -0.65 -18.55
N LEU A 98 -7.38 -1.23 -18.10
CA LEU A 98 -6.20 -0.47 -17.68
C LEU A 98 -5.70 0.46 -18.78
N ALA A 99 -5.54 -0.04 -20.01
CA ALA A 99 -5.08 0.75 -21.14
C ALA A 99 -5.98 1.99 -21.40
N SER A 100 -7.31 1.79 -21.40
CA SER A 100 -8.25 2.90 -21.63
C SER A 100 -8.23 3.95 -20.52
N ILE A 101 -8.02 3.51 -19.27
CA ILE A 101 -7.94 4.41 -18.12
C ILE A 101 -6.65 5.21 -18.15
N THR A 102 -5.53 4.54 -18.41
CA THR A 102 -4.22 5.17 -18.52
C THR A 102 -4.19 6.22 -19.63
N ASP A 103 -4.72 5.89 -20.82
CA ASP A 103 -4.85 6.84 -21.94
C ASP A 103 -5.66 8.09 -21.54
N LYS A 104 -6.84 7.91 -20.94
CA LYS A 104 -7.68 9.03 -20.50
C LYS A 104 -7.05 9.84 -19.37
N LEU A 105 -6.32 9.19 -18.47
CA LEU A 105 -5.58 9.86 -17.41
C LEU A 105 -4.43 10.70 -17.99
N ALA A 106 -3.69 10.15 -18.95
CA ALA A 106 -2.63 10.85 -19.67
C ALA A 106 -3.15 12.10 -20.39
N GLN A 107 -4.27 11.97 -21.11
CA GLN A 107 -4.94 13.09 -21.76
C GLN A 107 -5.40 14.16 -20.76
N PHE A 108 -5.99 13.74 -19.64
CA PHE A 108 -6.49 14.67 -18.62
C PHE A 108 -5.35 15.45 -17.94
N LEU A 109 -4.21 14.80 -17.71
CA LEU A 109 -3.04 15.39 -17.07
C LEU A 109 -2.10 16.09 -18.06
N SER A 110 -2.30 15.89 -19.37
CA SER A 110 -1.39 16.34 -20.43
C SER A 110 0.05 15.82 -20.23
N VAL A 111 0.18 14.55 -19.86
CA VAL A 111 1.47 13.85 -19.64
C VAL A 111 1.60 12.66 -20.59
N LYS A 112 2.78 12.03 -20.64
CA LYS A 112 2.97 10.80 -21.42
C LYS A 112 2.13 9.66 -20.84
N GLU A 113 1.68 8.75 -21.69
CA GLU A 113 0.94 7.55 -21.26
C GLU A 113 1.75 6.70 -20.29
N SER A 114 3.06 6.56 -20.53
CA SER A 114 3.96 5.87 -19.60
C SER A 114 3.98 6.53 -18.22
N SER A 115 4.02 7.86 -18.15
CA SER A 115 3.96 8.60 -16.89
C SER A 115 2.63 8.37 -16.17
N ALA A 116 1.50 8.45 -16.89
CA ALA A 116 0.18 8.18 -16.31
C ALA A 116 0.09 6.74 -15.76
N SER A 117 0.67 5.77 -16.48
CA SER A 117 0.76 4.37 -16.06
C SER A 117 1.58 4.23 -14.78
N SER A 118 2.78 4.81 -14.73
CA SER A 118 3.65 4.79 -13.55
C SER A 118 2.96 5.41 -12.32
N LEU A 119 2.27 6.53 -12.49
CA LEU A 119 1.54 7.19 -11.40
C LEU A 119 0.38 6.32 -10.88
N LEU A 120 -0.35 5.65 -11.77
CA LEU A 120 -1.40 4.72 -11.38
C LEU A 120 -0.83 3.48 -10.66
N ASN A 121 0.28 2.93 -11.17
CA ASN A 121 1.00 1.81 -10.58
C ASN A 121 1.50 2.14 -9.17
N VAL A 122 2.07 3.32 -8.95
CA VAL A 122 2.50 3.75 -7.61
C VAL A 122 1.31 3.99 -6.67
N SER A 123 0.18 4.47 -7.20
CA SER A 123 -1.02 4.74 -6.40
C SER A 123 -1.66 3.47 -5.82
N ALA A 124 -1.62 2.36 -6.56
CA ALA A 124 -2.24 1.10 -6.15
C ALA A 124 -1.70 0.51 -4.82
N PRO A 125 -0.39 0.30 -4.62
CA PRO A 125 0.16 -0.19 -3.36
C PRO A 125 0.03 0.84 -2.23
N VAL A 126 -0.05 2.14 -2.53
CA VAL A 126 -0.37 3.18 -1.52
C VAL A 126 -1.80 2.99 -0.99
N VAL A 127 -2.78 2.77 -1.87
CA VAL A 127 -4.16 2.52 -1.45
C VAL A 127 -4.28 1.20 -0.68
N LEU A 128 -3.67 0.11 -1.16
CA LEU A 128 -3.72 -1.17 -0.46
C LEU A 128 -3.00 -1.11 0.90
N GLY A 129 -1.84 -0.47 0.96
CA GLY A 129 -1.11 -0.25 2.22
C GLY A 129 -1.91 0.58 3.22
N PHE A 130 -2.68 1.57 2.75
CA PHE A 130 -3.57 2.34 3.60
C PHE A 130 -4.73 1.50 4.13
N LEU A 131 -5.44 0.79 3.25
CA LEU A 131 -6.56 -0.04 3.65
C LEU A 131 -6.13 -1.19 4.58
N GLY A 132 -5.01 -1.84 4.27
CA GLY A 132 -4.48 -2.92 5.10
C GLY A 132 -3.93 -2.44 6.45
N LYS A 133 -3.48 -1.18 6.55
CA LYS A 133 -3.21 -0.52 7.83
C LYS A 133 -4.51 -0.29 8.61
N THR A 134 -5.52 0.32 7.98
CA THR A 134 -6.81 0.61 8.62
C THR A 134 -7.49 -0.67 9.12
N VAL A 135 -7.52 -1.73 8.32
CA VAL A 135 -8.08 -3.03 8.70
C VAL A 135 -7.40 -3.60 9.94
N ARG A 136 -6.07 -3.49 10.04
CA ARG A 136 -5.30 -4.00 11.18
C ARG A 136 -5.49 -3.13 12.44
N GLU A 137 -5.47 -1.81 12.29
CA GLU A 137 -5.62 -0.87 13.41
C GLU A 137 -7.04 -0.91 13.99
N GLU A 138 -8.06 -1.01 13.14
CA GLU A 138 -9.47 -1.02 13.55
C GLU A 138 -10.06 -2.43 13.67
N ASN A 139 -9.27 -3.47 13.41
CA ASN A 139 -9.69 -4.88 13.43
C ASN A 139 -10.97 -5.14 12.61
N LEU A 140 -11.03 -4.57 11.40
CA LEU A 140 -12.23 -4.61 10.57
C LEU A 140 -12.51 -6.02 10.03
N SER A 141 -13.74 -6.49 10.23
CA SER A 141 -14.27 -7.65 9.51
C SER A 141 -14.56 -7.32 8.03
N ALA A 142 -14.81 -8.34 7.22
CA ALA A 142 -15.10 -8.17 5.79
C ALA A 142 -16.34 -7.27 5.56
N THR A 143 -17.36 -7.42 6.39
CA THR A 143 -18.58 -6.60 6.35
C THR A 143 -18.28 -5.15 6.71
N GLN A 144 -17.55 -4.90 7.80
CA GLN A 144 -17.20 -3.54 8.22
C GLN A 144 -16.31 -2.83 7.20
N LEU A 145 -15.35 -3.55 6.60
CA LEU A 145 -14.52 -3.00 5.52
C LEU A 145 -15.37 -2.65 4.30
N LYS A 146 -16.33 -3.50 3.92
CA LYS A 146 -17.25 -3.22 2.83
C LYS A 146 -18.10 -1.97 3.12
N ASP A 147 -18.65 -1.86 4.32
CA ASP A 147 -19.45 -0.70 4.73
C ASP A 147 -18.60 0.58 4.75
N TYR A 148 -17.35 0.50 5.23
CA TYR A 148 -16.39 1.60 5.18
C TYR A 148 -16.10 2.05 3.75
N LEU A 149 -15.83 1.12 2.84
CA LEU A 149 -15.57 1.38 1.43
C LEU A 149 -16.79 1.96 0.70
N GLN A 150 -17.99 1.52 1.05
CA GLN A 150 -19.24 2.10 0.55
C GLN A 150 -19.46 3.51 1.10
N GLY A 151 -19.15 3.77 2.37
CA GLY A 151 -19.27 5.10 2.97
C GLY A 151 -18.40 6.16 2.28
N ILE A 152 -17.28 5.76 1.68
CA ILE A 152 -16.39 6.67 0.94
C ILE A 152 -16.65 6.68 -0.57
N SER A 153 -17.48 5.78 -1.12
CA SER A 153 -17.62 5.61 -2.57
C SER A 153 -18.13 6.86 -3.28
N ASP A 154 -19.07 7.57 -2.67
CA ASP A 154 -19.69 8.75 -3.27
C ASP A 154 -18.67 9.91 -3.37
N GLN A 155 -17.79 10.04 -2.38
CA GLN A 155 -16.69 11.01 -2.40
C GLN A 155 -15.63 10.64 -3.46
N VAL A 156 -15.33 9.35 -3.60
CA VAL A 156 -14.36 8.87 -4.59
C VAL A 156 -14.86 9.12 -6.00
N VAL A 157 -16.07 8.66 -6.31
CA VAL A 157 -16.66 8.77 -7.64
C VAL A 157 -16.95 10.23 -8.00
N GLY A 158 -17.43 11.03 -7.05
CA GLY A 158 -17.71 12.45 -7.25
C GLY A 158 -16.48 13.30 -7.58
N ASN A 159 -15.29 12.87 -7.15
CA ASN A 159 -14.02 13.57 -7.38
C ASN A 159 -13.29 13.14 -8.66
N LEU A 160 -13.81 12.14 -9.39
CA LEU A 160 -13.23 11.72 -10.66
C LEU A 160 -13.73 12.61 -11.82
N PRO A 161 -12.85 13.02 -12.75
CA PRO A 161 -13.25 13.68 -13.99
C PRO A 161 -14.28 12.85 -14.78
N LEU A 162 -15.23 13.52 -15.44
CA LEU A 162 -16.36 12.86 -16.12
C LEU A 162 -15.89 11.85 -17.19
N ASN A 163 -14.82 12.19 -17.93
CA ASN A 163 -14.21 11.32 -18.94
C ASN A 163 -13.65 10.02 -18.34
N LEU A 164 -13.16 10.05 -17.10
CA LEU A 164 -12.69 8.88 -16.35
C LEU A 164 -13.85 8.09 -15.74
N GLN A 165 -14.90 8.76 -15.26
CA GLN A 165 -16.09 8.07 -14.74
C GLN A 165 -16.71 7.13 -15.79
N SER A 166 -16.83 7.59 -17.04
CA SER A 166 -17.33 6.79 -18.15
C SER A 166 -16.42 5.59 -18.48
N ALA A 167 -15.10 5.75 -18.37
CA ALA A 167 -14.12 4.69 -18.63
C ALA A 167 -14.21 3.54 -17.62
N LEU A 168 -14.52 3.89 -16.38
CA LEU A 168 -14.64 2.97 -15.25
C LEU A 168 -15.93 2.15 -15.30
N ASN A 169 -16.80 2.39 -16.30
CA ASN A 169 -18.17 1.89 -16.37
C ASN A 169 -18.83 1.99 -14.99
N LEU A 170 -18.60 3.11 -14.31
CA LEU A 170 -19.33 3.43 -13.10
C LEU A 170 -20.78 3.57 -13.54
N PRO A 171 -21.74 2.91 -12.84
CA PRO A 171 -23.12 3.34 -12.99
C PRO A 171 -23.04 4.85 -12.82
N SER A 172 -23.47 5.61 -13.83
CA SER A 172 -23.45 7.06 -13.75
C SER A 172 -24.24 7.33 -12.49
N TYR A 173 -23.52 7.55 -11.38
CA TYR A 173 -24.12 7.94 -10.13
C TYR A 173 -24.84 9.16 -10.61
N LYS A 174 -26.18 9.09 -10.62
CA LYS A 174 -26.98 10.27 -10.88
C LYS A 174 -26.45 11.17 -9.79
N ARG A 175 -25.49 12.04 -10.14
CA ARG A 175 -25.14 13.19 -9.36
C ARG A 175 -26.51 13.72 -9.15
N SER A 176 -27.04 13.55 -7.94
CA SER A 176 -28.31 14.12 -7.58
C SER A 176 -28.00 15.59 -7.76
N THR A 177 -28.31 16.05 -8.94
CA THR A 177 -28.55 17.43 -9.26
C THR A 177 -29.81 17.69 -8.46
N VAL A 178 -29.63 17.82 -7.15
CA VAL A 178 -30.35 18.83 -6.41
C VAL A 178 -29.98 20.12 -7.16
N GLY A 179 -30.76 20.43 -8.19
CA GLY A 179 -30.75 21.68 -8.94
C GLY A 179 -30.09 21.75 -10.33
N ALA A 180 -30.16 20.75 -11.21
CA ALA A 180 -29.70 20.98 -12.60
C ALA A 180 -30.40 20.16 -13.70
N THR A 181 -31.74 20.05 -13.70
CA THR A 181 -32.57 19.94 -14.93
C THR A 181 -34.08 20.04 -14.67
N THR A 182 -34.58 21.16 -14.14
CA THR A 182 -36.02 21.54 -14.34
C THR A 182 -36.25 23.06 -14.38
N HIS A 183 -35.23 23.88 -14.61
CA HIS A 183 -35.42 25.33 -14.76
C HIS A 183 -34.77 25.89 -16.03
N GLN A 184 -35.01 25.27 -17.19
CA GLN A 184 -34.80 25.95 -18.49
C GLN A 184 -36.11 26.34 -19.20
N LYS A 185 -37.26 26.03 -18.59
CA LYS A 185 -38.57 26.55 -19.01
C LYS A 185 -39.31 27.36 -17.93
N ALA A 186 -38.68 27.53 -16.76
CA ALA A 186 -39.20 28.29 -15.62
C ALA A 186 -38.21 29.37 -15.11
N VAL A 187 -37.30 29.84 -15.98
CA VAL A 187 -36.42 31.03 -15.74
C VAL A 187 -36.84 32.16 -16.68
N LYS A 188 -38.16 32.32 -16.86
CA LYS A 188 -38.74 33.55 -17.42
C LYS A 188 -39.76 34.20 -16.48
N GLU A 189 -40.01 33.64 -15.30
CA GLU A 189 -41.06 34.13 -14.38
C GLU A 189 -40.70 34.18 -12.88
N LEU A 190 -39.42 34.21 -12.51
CA LEU A 190 -39.04 34.53 -11.11
C LEU A 190 -37.92 35.58 -11.02
N ASN A 191 -37.86 36.49 -12.00
CA ASN A 191 -37.02 37.69 -11.92
C ASN A 191 -37.85 38.92 -11.49
N GLN A 192 -38.61 38.77 -10.40
CA GLN A 192 -39.15 39.88 -9.64
C GLN A 192 -39.12 39.55 -8.14
N LYS A 193 -37.92 39.60 -7.55
CA LYS A 193 -37.81 40.08 -6.19
C LYS A 193 -36.44 40.72 -6.00
N LYS A 194 -36.40 42.04 -6.13
CA LYS A 194 -35.32 42.86 -5.56
C LYS A 194 -35.31 42.57 -4.06
N GLU A 195 -34.35 41.78 -3.62
CA GLU A 195 -34.07 41.59 -2.20
C GLU A 195 -33.09 42.70 -1.76
N ASN A 196 -33.57 43.57 -0.88
CA ASN A 196 -32.89 44.79 -0.48
C ASN A 196 -31.76 44.48 0.52
N TRP A 197 -30.56 44.24 0.00
CA TRP A 197 -29.30 44.05 0.74
C TRP A 197 -28.79 45.27 1.55
N SER A 198 -29.54 46.38 1.58
CA SER A 198 -29.18 47.57 2.38
C SER A 198 -29.40 47.38 3.89
N PHE A 199 -30.22 46.40 4.29
CA PHE A 199 -30.60 46.20 5.70
C PHE A 199 -29.61 45.34 6.52
N ILE A 200 -28.75 44.56 5.85
CA ILE A 200 -27.82 43.61 6.51
C ILE A 200 -26.46 44.27 6.81
N TRP A 201 -26.13 45.34 6.07
CA TRP A 201 -24.89 46.10 6.22
C TRP A 201 -24.61 46.67 7.63
N PRO A 202 -25.59 47.25 8.36
CA PRO A 202 -25.30 47.80 9.69
C PRO A 202 -24.96 46.72 10.74
N TRP A 203 -25.44 45.49 10.57
CA TRP A 203 -25.19 44.38 11.50
C TRP A 203 -23.79 43.78 11.28
N ILE A 204 -23.34 43.68 10.03
CA ILE A 204 -21.97 43.24 9.69
C ILE A 204 -20.93 44.25 10.22
N LEU A 205 -21.23 45.55 10.11
CA LEU A 205 -20.34 46.61 10.60
C LEU A 205 -20.23 46.61 12.13
N LEU A 206 -21.33 46.34 12.84
CA LEU A 206 -21.35 46.28 14.31
C LEU A 206 -20.47 45.13 14.84
N VAL A 207 -20.55 43.95 14.23
CA VAL A 207 -19.69 42.81 14.59
C VAL A 207 -18.22 43.12 14.35
N PHE A 208 -17.89 43.79 13.23
CA PHE A 208 -16.52 44.17 12.91
C PHE A 208 -15.93 45.19 13.90
N VAL A 209 -16.72 46.20 14.30
CA VAL A 209 -16.32 47.20 15.30
C VAL A 209 -16.10 46.56 16.68
N GLY A 210 -16.96 45.61 17.09
CA GLY A 210 -16.79 44.88 18.34
C GLY A 210 -15.49 44.09 18.41
N VAL A 211 -15.11 43.42 17.32
CA VAL A 211 -13.84 42.67 17.24
C VAL A 211 -12.64 43.62 17.25
N MET A 212 -12.75 44.79 16.62
CA MET A 212 -11.69 45.81 16.64
C MET A 212 -11.45 46.39 18.03
N ILE A 213 -12.51 46.69 18.79
CA ILE A 213 -12.40 47.18 20.17
C ILE A 213 -11.78 46.10 21.09
N TYR A 214 -12.14 44.84 20.89
CA TYR A 214 -11.54 43.72 21.62
C TYR A 214 -10.04 43.55 21.33
N TYR A 215 -9.62 43.71 20.07
CA TYR A 215 -8.20 43.63 19.71
C TYR A 215 -7.39 44.82 20.25
N PHE A 216 -7.94 46.03 20.21
CA PHE A 216 -7.26 47.24 20.70
C PHE A 216 -7.15 47.29 22.23
N SER A 217 -8.12 46.74 22.96
CA SER A 217 -8.07 46.64 24.42
C SER A 217 -7.01 45.65 24.92
N ARG A 218 -6.70 44.60 24.14
CA ARG A 218 -5.60 43.65 24.44
C ARG A 218 -4.19 44.21 24.22
N ILE A 219 -4.02 45.29 23.45
CA ILE A 219 -2.71 45.89 23.18
C ILE A 219 -2.29 46.88 24.29
N LYS A 220 -3.23 47.37 25.12
CA LYS A 220 -2.96 48.32 26.20
C LYS A 220 -2.46 47.70 27.52
N GLU A 221 -2.41 46.38 27.64
CA GLU A 221 -1.97 45.67 28.86
C GLU A 221 -0.50 45.21 28.84
N VAL A 222 0.24 45.41 27.74
CA VAL A 222 1.66 45.01 27.62
C VAL A 222 2.63 46.17 27.89
N ALA A 223 2.12 47.34 28.29
CA ALA A 223 2.90 48.54 28.54
C ALA A 223 2.98 48.92 30.04
N GLU A 224 3.15 47.95 30.94
CA GLU A 224 3.61 48.26 32.30
C GLU A 224 4.18 47.02 32.99
N LYS A 225 5.50 46.82 32.83
CA LYS A 225 6.45 46.17 33.76
C LYS A 225 7.77 45.94 33.04
N ASN A 226 8.54 47.01 32.88
CA ASN A 226 9.97 46.94 32.58
C ASN A 226 10.67 48.11 33.27
N THR A 227 11.09 47.89 34.52
CA THR A 227 12.02 48.75 35.25
C THR A 227 13.16 47.92 35.80
N VAL A 228 14.21 47.86 34.98
CA VAL A 228 15.66 47.90 35.27
C VAL A 228 16.18 47.29 36.59
N ALA A 229 17.08 46.31 36.45
CA ALA A 229 18.30 46.22 37.24
C ALA A 229 19.47 45.76 36.36
N THR A 230 20.41 46.68 36.15
CA THR A 230 21.76 46.48 35.62
C THR A 230 22.67 45.98 36.75
N VAL A 231 23.58 45.00 36.51
CA VAL A 231 24.98 44.97 36.98
C VAL A 231 25.77 43.79 36.34
N LYS A 232 26.77 44.18 35.52
CA LYS A 232 28.16 43.70 35.34
C LYS A 232 28.51 42.20 35.19
N SER A 233 29.26 41.93 34.11
CA SER A 233 30.16 40.79 33.89
C SER A 233 31.26 40.66 34.95
N PRO A 234 31.87 39.47 35.07
CA PRO A 234 33.31 39.38 34.82
C PRO A 234 33.76 38.17 34.00
N THR A 235 35.00 38.31 33.55
CA THR A 235 35.83 37.51 32.65
C THR A 235 36.47 36.29 33.33
N PHE A 236 36.55 35.19 32.56
CA PHE A 236 37.54 34.09 32.46
C PHE A 236 38.55 33.82 33.60
N GLU A 237 38.63 32.55 34.06
CA GLU A 237 39.88 31.89 34.49
C GLU A 237 39.83 30.37 34.22
N LEU A 238 40.94 29.84 33.68
CA LEU A 238 41.25 28.44 33.43
C LEU A 238 41.77 27.78 34.71
N GLN A 239 41.28 26.59 35.05
CA GLN A 239 42.04 25.62 35.85
C GLN A 239 41.83 24.20 35.32
N GLN A 240 42.96 23.55 34.99
CA GLN A 240 43.14 22.12 34.76
C GLN A 240 43.40 21.42 36.09
N GLU A 241 42.81 20.24 36.30
CA GLU A 241 43.25 19.09 37.13
C GLU A 241 42.04 18.13 37.18
N GLU A 242 42.09 16.80 37.12
CA GLU A 242 43.13 15.79 37.28
C GLU A 242 42.54 14.46 36.75
N VAL A 243 43.37 13.54 36.28
CA VAL A 243 42.98 12.19 35.80
C VAL A 243 43.22 11.18 36.92
N PRO A 244 42.32 10.19 37.12
CA PRO A 244 42.76 8.79 37.20
C PRO A 244 41.78 7.86 36.46
N VAL A 245 42.21 7.07 35.46
CA VAL A 245 42.75 5.70 35.53
C VAL A 245 41.93 4.74 36.42
N LEU A 246 41.05 4.00 35.72
CA LEU A 246 40.72 2.58 35.80
C LEU A 246 40.93 1.82 37.12
N GLU A 247 39.86 1.23 37.62
CA GLU A 247 39.95 -0.04 38.37
C GLU A 247 38.78 -0.96 38.03
N ASP A 248 39.12 -2.24 37.92
CA ASP A 248 38.35 -3.39 37.47
C ASP A 248 37.03 -3.59 38.23
N THR A 249 35.98 -3.99 37.51
CA THR A 249 35.03 -4.96 38.07
C THR A 249 34.46 -5.83 36.96
N VAL A 250 34.88 -7.08 36.98
CA VAL A 250 34.28 -8.22 36.30
C VAL A 250 32.88 -8.45 36.87
N GLU A 251 31.84 -8.46 36.04
CA GLU A 251 30.54 -9.01 36.43
C GLU A 251 29.96 -9.89 35.31
N GLU A 252 30.28 -11.17 35.49
CA GLU A 252 29.49 -12.38 35.29
C GLU A 252 28.13 -12.31 34.56
N ALA A 253 27.98 -13.16 33.54
CA ALA A 253 26.75 -13.39 32.79
C ALA A 253 25.69 -14.15 33.61
N PRO A 254 24.40 -13.81 33.50
CA PRO A 254 23.33 -14.70 33.94
C PRO A 254 22.78 -15.52 32.76
N LYS A 255 23.10 -16.81 32.84
CA LYS A 255 22.28 -18.01 32.62
C LYS A 255 20.78 -17.76 32.32
N VAL A 256 20.32 -18.27 31.17
CA VAL A 256 18.91 -18.37 30.79
C VAL A 256 18.29 -19.60 31.47
N GLU A 257 17.26 -19.36 32.30
CA GLU A 257 16.40 -20.38 32.89
C GLU A 257 15.30 -20.82 31.93
N GLU A 258 15.19 -22.14 31.81
CA GLU A 258 14.14 -22.91 31.18
C GLU A 258 12.83 -22.80 31.99
N LYS A 259 11.72 -22.42 31.35
CA LYS A 259 10.37 -22.69 31.87
C LYS A 259 9.47 -23.30 30.82
N LYS A 260 9.08 -24.54 31.13
CA LYS A 260 8.02 -25.34 30.51
C LYS A 260 6.65 -24.77 30.88
N GLU A 261 5.72 -24.69 29.93
CA GLU A 261 4.29 -24.92 30.18
C GLU A 261 3.57 -25.24 28.86
N VAL A 262 3.25 -26.51 28.63
CA VAL A 262 1.92 -27.15 28.77
C VAL A 262 1.04 -27.05 27.52
N VAL A 263 0.95 -28.23 26.91
CA VAL A 263 0.03 -28.68 25.86
C VAL A 263 -1.43 -28.39 26.23
N LYS A 264 -2.17 -27.77 25.30
CA LYS A 264 -3.61 -28.06 25.13
C LYS A 264 -3.84 -28.67 23.75
N LYS A 265 -4.11 -29.97 23.79
CA LYS A 265 -4.60 -30.82 22.71
C LYS A 265 -5.99 -30.32 22.30
N VAL A 266 -6.15 -29.94 21.03
CA VAL A 266 -7.48 -29.80 20.42
C VAL A 266 -7.58 -30.87 19.34
N GLU A 267 -8.59 -31.70 19.53
CA GLU A 267 -9.01 -32.82 18.71
C GLU A 267 -9.56 -32.34 17.36
N PRO A 268 -9.32 -33.04 16.23
CA PRO A 268 -9.87 -32.62 14.95
C PRO A 268 -11.35 -32.98 14.87
N GLU A 269 -12.21 -31.97 14.88
CA GLU A 269 -13.64 -32.14 14.62
C GLU A 269 -13.89 -32.36 13.11
N LYS A 270 -14.81 -33.27 12.83
CA LYS A 270 -15.06 -33.91 11.53
C LYS A 270 -15.39 -32.93 10.41
N ARG A 271 -14.69 -33.13 9.29
CA ARG A 271 -15.03 -32.68 7.95
C ARG A 271 -16.37 -33.28 7.52
N GLN A 272 -17.38 -32.44 7.29
CA GLN A 272 -18.55 -32.83 6.49
C GLN A 272 -18.21 -32.63 5.02
N GLU A 273 -18.35 -33.73 4.27
CA GLU A 273 -18.38 -33.76 2.82
C GLU A 273 -19.59 -32.96 2.33
N ASP A 274 -19.36 -32.05 1.38
CA ASP A 274 -20.30 -31.91 0.28
C ASP A 274 -19.54 -31.81 -1.04
N THR A 275 -20.16 -32.38 -2.04
CA THR A 275 -19.58 -33.07 -3.17
C THR A 275 -19.61 -32.23 -4.44
N SER A 276 -18.56 -32.43 -5.24
CA SER A 276 -18.57 -32.43 -6.70
C SER A 276 -18.69 -31.09 -7.45
N LYS A 277 -17.52 -30.56 -7.83
CA LYS A 277 -17.24 -30.36 -9.26
C LYS A 277 -15.91 -31.02 -9.60
N LYS A 278 -15.99 -32.08 -10.39
CA LYS A 278 -14.89 -32.94 -10.80
C LYS A 278 -14.01 -32.17 -11.79
N GLU A 279 -13.00 -31.44 -11.30
CA GLU A 279 -11.89 -31.01 -12.15
C GLU A 279 -11.05 -32.24 -12.49
N GLU A 280 -10.93 -32.51 -13.78
CA GLU A 280 -10.10 -33.55 -14.34
C GLU A 280 -8.63 -33.27 -13.95
N LYS A 281 -8.11 -34.01 -12.96
CA LYS A 281 -6.72 -33.88 -12.50
C LYS A 281 -5.78 -34.18 -13.66
N LYS A 282 -5.23 -33.13 -14.28
CA LYS A 282 -4.14 -33.26 -15.26
C LYS A 282 -2.99 -34.03 -14.62
N LYS A 283 -2.51 -35.07 -15.30
CA LYS A 283 -1.39 -35.89 -14.83
C LYS A 283 -0.13 -35.00 -14.75
N PRO A 284 0.67 -35.08 -13.68
CA PRO A 284 1.87 -34.27 -13.56
C PRO A 284 2.89 -34.64 -14.66
N GLU A 285 3.42 -33.61 -15.32
CA GLU A 285 4.43 -33.68 -16.36
C GLU A 285 5.67 -32.93 -15.87
N ILE A 286 6.68 -33.68 -15.42
CA ILE A 286 7.91 -33.15 -14.85
C ILE A 286 9.02 -33.18 -15.91
N PRO A 287 9.72 -32.06 -16.18
CA PRO A 287 10.87 -32.03 -17.08
C PRO A 287 11.98 -33.01 -16.67
N ALA A 288 12.67 -33.60 -17.65
CA ALA A 288 13.78 -34.53 -17.38
C ALA A 288 14.88 -33.88 -16.53
N GLY A 289 15.32 -34.58 -15.48
CA GLY A 289 16.36 -34.10 -14.56
C GLY A 289 15.88 -33.11 -13.50
N PHE A 290 14.57 -32.85 -13.42
CA PHE A 290 13.96 -32.03 -12.38
C PHE A 290 13.12 -32.89 -11.42
N GLN A 291 12.94 -32.38 -10.21
CA GLN A 291 12.13 -32.95 -9.15
C GLN A 291 10.95 -32.02 -8.86
N ALA A 292 9.78 -32.58 -8.58
CA ALA A 292 8.62 -31.80 -8.19
C ALA A 292 8.81 -31.25 -6.77
N VAL A 293 8.53 -29.97 -6.58
CA VAL A 293 8.40 -29.41 -5.23
C VAL A 293 7.06 -29.89 -4.66
N PRO A 294 7.00 -30.30 -3.38
CA PRO A 294 5.75 -30.74 -2.79
C PRO A 294 4.68 -29.63 -2.81
N PRO A 295 3.47 -29.88 -3.34
CA PRO A 295 2.44 -28.84 -3.48
C PRO A 295 1.92 -28.35 -2.13
N TYR A 296 1.91 -29.22 -1.13
CA TYR A 296 1.48 -28.93 0.23
C TYR A 296 2.47 -28.09 1.04
N ALA A 297 3.66 -27.78 0.49
CA ALA A 297 4.54 -26.76 1.08
C ALA A 297 3.89 -25.37 1.03
N PHE A 298 2.96 -25.17 0.08
CA PHE A 298 2.30 -23.91 -0.18
C PHE A 298 0.83 -23.92 0.25
N ALA A 299 0.31 -22.75 0.60
CA ALA A 299 -1.13 -22.54 0.68
C ALA A 299 -1.83 -22.81 -0.67
N HIS A 300 -3.10 -23.22 -0.62
CA HIS A 300 -3.88 -23.55 -1.81
C HIS A 300 -3.95 -22.35 -2.76
N GLU A 301 -3.55 -22.57 -4.02
CA GLU A 301 -3.46 -21.51 -5.04
C GLU A 301 -2.70 -20.25 -4.58
N SER A 302 -1.74 -20.41 -3.67
CA SER A 302 -0.85 -19.34 -3.22
C SER A 302 0.62 -19.76 -3.30
N ALA A 303 1.52 -18.77 -3.25
CA ALA A 303 2.95 -18.96 -3.11
C ALA A 303 3.43 -18.90 -1.64
N GLU A 304 2.54 -18.60 -0.71
CA GLU A 304 2.84 -18.59 0.72
C GLU A 304 3.24 -19.99 1.19
N ILE A 305 4.42 -20.08 1.78
CA ILE A 305 4.91 -21.32 2.39
C ILE A 305 4.26 -21.45 3.77
N THR A 306 3.26 -22.33 3.87
CA THR A 306 2.53 -22.58 5.13
C THR A 306 3.04 -23.81 5.87
N GLN A 307 3.82 -24.65 5.20
CA GLN A 307 4.28 -25.92 5.72
C GLN A 307 5.78 -26.08 5.45
N GLU A 308 6.58 -25.29 6.17
CA GLU A 308 8.05 -25.28 6.06
C GLU A 308 8.67 -26.67 6.21
N GLN A 309 8.06 -27.55 7.02
CA GLN A 309 8.50 -28.93 7.26
C GLN A 309 8.73 -29.74 5.97
N TYR A 310 8.01 -29.43 4.89
CA TYR A 310 8.14 -30.12 3.61
C TYR A 310 9.24 -29.56 2.71
N LEU A 311 9.87 -28.45 3.11
CA LEU A 311 11.07 -27.88 2.50
C LEU A 311 12.31 -28.13 3.35
N VAL A 312 12.19 -28.82 4.50
CA VAL A 312 13.33 -29.11 5.38
C VAL A 312 14.33 -30.04 4.70
N ASP A 313 13.88 -31.05 3.96
CA ASP A 313 14.79 -31.94 3.23
C ASP A 313 15.58 -31.19 2.15
N LEU A 314 14.93 -30.22 1.49
CA LEU A 314 15.57 -29.32 0.54
C LEU A 314 16.66 -28.48 1.22
N LEU A 315 16.32 -27.90 2.36
CA LEU A 315 17.22 -27.09 3.17
C LEU A 315 18.40 -27.92 3.68
N GLN A 316 18.14 -29.10 4.26
CA GLN A 316 19.16 -29.98 4.81
C GLN A 316 20.14 -30.45 3.75
N ASN A 317 19.66 -30.77 2.55
CA ASN A 317 20.53 -31.13 1.43
C ASN A 317 21.46 -29.97 1.04
N LEU A 318 20.97 -28.73 0.99
CA LEU A 318 21.78 -27.55 0.68
C LEU A 318 22.73 -27.15 1.81
N MET A 319 22.34 -27.34 3.06
CA MET A 319 23.22 -27.09 4.21
C MET A 319 24.32 -28.15 4.31
N THR A 320 24.02 -29.41 3.97
CA THR A 320 24.99 -30.52 4.04
C THR A 320 25.94 -30.53 2.83
N GLN A 321 25.46 -30.17 1.64
CA GLN A 321 26.23 -30.13 0.40
C GLN A 321 26.51 -28.68 0.01
N SER A 322 27.45 -28.04 0.72
CA SER A 322 27.75 -26.61 0.60
C SER A 322 28.24 -26.16 -0.80
N ASP A 323 28.72 -27.10 -1.62
CA ASP A 323 29.20 -26.89 -2.98
C ASP A 323 28.10 -26.90 -4.05
N LYS A 324 26.94 -27.51 -3.74
CA LYS A 324 25.84 -27.63 -4.69
C LYS A 324 24.99 -26.37 -4.77
N LYS A 325 24.49 -26.11 -5.97
CA LYS A 325 23.51 -25.07 -6.27
C LYS A 325 22.15 -25.68 -6.50
N ILE A 326 21.10 -24.93 -6.18
CA ILE A 326 19.73 -25.27 -6.54
C ILE A 326 19.29 -24.40 -7.71
N VAL A 327 18.66 -25.04 -8.69
CA VAL A 327 17.94 -24.39 -9.76
C VAL A 327 16.46 -24.61 -9.56
N LEU A 328 15.69 -23.53 -9.48
CA LEU A 328 14.24 -23.50 -9.45
C LEU A 328 13.73 -23.12 -10.84
N SER A 329 12.76 -23.86 -11.38
CA SER A 329 12.14 -23.55 -12.67
C SER A 329 10.62 -23.56 -12.54
N PRO A 330 9.94 -22.46 -12.87
CA PRO A 330 8.49 -22.42 -12.93
C PRO A 330 7.98 -23.21 -14.15
N LEU A 331 6.80 -23.81 -14.01
CA LEU A 331 6.16 -24.59 -15.07
C LEU A 331 5.04 -23.80 -15.75
N LYS A 332 4.96 -23.93 -17.08
CA LYS A 332 3.94 -23.25 -17.90
C LYS A 332 2.52 -23.69 -17.53
N GLY A 333 2.34 -24.96 -17.16
CA GLY A 333 1.03 -25.53 -16.83
C GLY A 333 0.37 -24.93 -15.58
N SER A 334 1.14 -24.29 -14.71
CA SER A 334 0.65 -23.63 -13.49
C SER A 334 0.40 -22.13 -13.64
N GLY A 335 0.63 -21.55 -14.83
CA GLY A 335 0.49 -20.11 -15.02
C GLY A 335 1.52 -19.30 -14.21
N SER A 336 1.10 -18.14 -13.70
CA SER A 336 1.99 -17.22 -12.96
C SER A 336 2.43 -17.75 -11.60
N ILE A 337 1.63 -18.62 -10.97
CA ILE A 337 1.86 -19.06 -9.58
C ILE A 337 3.16 -19.85 -9.41
N GLY A 338 3.63 -20.52 -10.47
CA GLY A 338 4.87 -21.28 -10.44
C GLY A 338 6.09 -20.38 -10.24
N LEU A 339 6.06 -19.17 -10.81
CA LEU A 339 7.12 -18.18 -10.66
C LEU A 339 7.12 -17.61 -9.24
N ASP A 340 5.94 -17.26 -8.74
CA ASP A 340 5.77 -16.74 -7.37
C ASP A 340 6.27 -17.75 -6.33
N ARG A 341 5.95 -19.04 -6.52
CA ARG A 341 6.43 -20.13 -5.67
C ARG A 341 7.94 -20.34 -5.77
N ALA A 342 8.55 -20.16 -6.94
CA ALA A 342 10.01 -20.21 -7.07
C ALA A 342 10.69 -19.10 -6.26
N TYR A 343 10.14 -17.88 -6.28
CA TYR A 343 10.65 -16.78 -5.45
C TYR A 343 10.42 -17.03 -3.96
N ALA A 344 9.25 -17.55 -3.57
CA ALA A 344 8.97 -17.90 -2.18
C ALA A 344 9.95 -18.94 -1.63
N ILE A 345 10.27 -19.99 -2.41
CA ILE A 345 11.28 -20.99 -2.00
C ILE A 345 12.65 -20.32 -1.85
N ARG A 346 13.06 -19.46 -2.79
CA ARG A 346 14.34 -18.76 -2.70
C ARG A 346 14.42 -17.95 -1.41
N ASP A 347 13.40 -17.14 -1.13
CA ASP A 347 13.38 -16.26 0.02
C ASP A 347 13.39 -17.06 1.33
N PHE A 348 12.64 -18.17 1.38
CA PHE A 348 12.70 -19.14 2.48
C PHE A 348 14.10 -19.72 2.68
N LEU A 349 14.79 -20.14 1.62
CA LEU A 349 16.14 -20.70 1.74
C LEU A 349 17.16 -19.65 2.21
N ILE A 350 17.03 -18.40 1.74
CA ILE A 350 17.88 -17.28 2.18
C ILE A 350 17.66 -16.98 3.66
N ASP A 351 16.41 -16.94 4.11
CA ASP A 351 16.05 -16.75 5.53
C ASP A 351 16.69 -17.82 6.43
N LYS A 352 16.74 -19.06 5.95
CA LYS A 352 17.39 -20.18 6.66
C LYS A 352 18.91 -20.25 6.46
N GLY A 353 19.53 -19.23 5.88
CA GLY A 353 20.99 -19.08 5.80
C GLY A 353 21.66 -19.67 4.55
N VAL A 354 20.90 -20.04 3.52
CA VAL A 354 21.47 -20.44 2.22
C VAL A 354 21.90 -19.19 1.45
N GLY A 355 23.17 -19.14 1.03
CA GLY A 355 23.70 -18.05 0.22
C GLY A 355 22.93 -17.84 -1.09
N TRP A 356 22.64 -16.58 -1.44
CA TRP A 356 21.86 -16.22 -2.62
C TRP A 356 22.51 -16.69 -3.93
N GLU A 357 23.84 -16.78 -3.97
CA GLU A 357 24.63 -17.26 -5.10
C GLU A 357 24.44 -18.75 -5.40
N ARG A 358 23.84 -19.48 -4.46
CA ARG A 358 23.55 -20.91 -4.57
C ARG A 358 22.14 -21.18 -5.08
N ILE A 359 21.30 -20.16 -5.23
CA ILE A 359 19.90 -20.31 -5.65
C ILE A 359 19.70 -19.58 -6.99
N ASN A 360 19.39 -20.34 -8.03
CA ASN A 360 19.13 -19.81 -9.35
C ASN A 360 17.67 -20.05 -9.76
N ILE A 361 16.99 -19.02 -10.27
CA ILE A 361 15.64 -19.16 -10.84
C ILE A 361 15.79 -19.07 -12.36
N GLU A 362 15.52 -20.19 -13.03
CA GLU A 362 15.57 -20.30 -14.48
C GLU A 362 14.23 -19.93 -15.15
N GLN A 363 14.27 -19.77 -16.47
CA GLN A 363 13.09 -19.49 -17.31
C GLN A 363 11.99 -20.55 -17.20
N VAL A 364 10.76 -20.15 -17.54
CA VAL A 364 9.58 -21.01 -17.54
C VAL A 364 9.78 -22.22 -18.46
N ARG A 365 9.47 -23.42 -17.95
CA ARG A 365 9.58 -24.69 -18.68
C ARG A 365 8.21 -25.29 -18.98
N SER A 366 8.11 -26.07 -20.05
CA SER A 366 6.92 -26.88 -20.33
C SER A 366 6.76 -27.98 -19.27
N GLY A 367 5.53 -28.22 -18.83
CA GLY A 367 5.20 -29.22 -17.82
C GLY A 367 4.07 -28.75 -16.90
N TYR A 368 3.65 -29.63 -16.01
CA TYR A 368 2.63 -29.35 -14.99
C TYR A 368 2.93 -30.12 -13.70
N THR A 369 2.88 -29.41 -12.57
CA THR A 369 2.82 -29.99 -11.23
C THR A 369 1.83 -29.17 -10.41
N ASP A 370 1.25 -29.75 -9.36
CA ASP A 370 0.33 -29.02 -8.49
C ASP A 370 1.04 -27.88 -7.72
N SER A 371 2.37 -27.99 -7.53
CA SER A 371 3.22 -26.92 -7.00
C SER A 371 3.57 -25.88 -8.06
N GLY A 372 3.52 -26.21 -9.34
CA GLY A 372 3.87 -25.29 -10.42
C GLY A 372 5.35 -24.90 -10.51
N VAL A 373 6.18 -25.44 -9.63
CA VAL A 373 7.63 -25.21 -9.60
C VAL A 373 8.33 -26.55 -9.45
N VAL A 374 9.45 -26.67 -10.15
CA VAL A 374 10.33 -27.83 -10.07
C VAL A 374 11.74 -27.38 -9.71
N LEU A 375 12.51 -28.29 -9.14
CA LEU A 375 13.87 -28.02 -8.71
C LEU A 375 14.85 -29.05 -9.26
N ARG A 376 16.12 -28.68 -9.32
CA ARG A 376 17.24 -29.62 -9.48
C ARG A 376 18.45 -29.11 -8.73
N TYR A 377 19.33 -30.02 -8.35
CA TYR A 377 20.63 -29.67 -7.80
C TYR A 377 21.68 -29.71 -8.91
N GLN A 378 22.63 -28.79 -8.87
CA GLN A 378 23.77 -28.68 -9.78
C GLN A 378 25.08 -28.70 -9.01
#